data_AF-A0A7Y1TGF1-F1
#
_entry.id   AF-A0A7Y1TGF1-F1
#
_cell.length_a   1.000
_cell.length_b   1.000
_cell.length_c   1.000
_cell.angle_alpha   90.00
_cell.angle_beta   90.00
_cell.angle_gamma   90.00
#
_symmetry.space_group_name_H-M   'P 1'
#
loop_
_entity.id
_entity.type
_entity.pdbx_description
1 polymer ?
#
loop_
_entity_poly.entity_id
_entity_poly.type
_entity_poly.pdbx_seq_one_letter_code
_entity_poly.pdbx_strand_id
1 'polypeptide(L)' 'KGWRLDYGMVSETLENRLKRSVILSKAKHSDHCPIMVELTTA' A
#
# COMPACT_ATOMS: atom_id res chain seq x y z
N LYS A 1 18.72 3.25 -3.19
CA LYS A 1 17.79 4.36 -3.52
C LYS A 1 16.88 3.88 -4.65
N GLY A 2 15.60 4.24 -4.65
CA GLY A 2 14.60 3.78 -5.62
C GLY A 2 13.49 4.82 -5.81
N TRP A 3 12.50 4.52 -6.65
CA TRP A 3 11.40 5.42 -6.98
C TRP A 3 10.12 4.91 -6.32
N ARG A 4 9.19 5.82 -5.96
CA ARG A 4 7.85 5.45 -5.49
C ARG A 4 6.85 5.62 -6.63
N LEU A 5 6.63 4.56 -7.40
CA LEU A 5 5.79 4.56 -8.60
C LEU A 5 4.44 3.84 -8.38
N ASP A 6 4.34 3.00 -7.36
CA ASP A 6 3.15 2.21 -7.06
C ASP A 6 2.27 2.90 -5.99
N TYR A 7 0.97 3.03 -6.27
CA TYR A 7 0.00 3.72 -5.40
C TYR A 7 -1.29 2.90 -5.24
N GLY A 8 -1.72 2.72 -3.99
CA GLY A 8 -3.04 2.18 -3.64
C GLY A 8 -3.93 3.32 -3.20
N MET A 9 -4.82 3.78 -4.08
CA MET A 9 -5.74 4.88 -3.80
C MET A 9 -6.98 4.38 -3.06
N VAL A 10 -7.50 5.19 -2.14
CA VAL A 10 -8.74 4.93 -1.42
C VAL A 10 -9.72 6.07 -1.68
N SER A 11 -11.02 5.78 -1.76
CA SER A 11 -12.04 6.82 -1.80
C SER A 11 -12.15 7.51 -0.44
N GLU A 12 -12.60 8.77 -0.44
CA GLU A 12 -12.83 9.55 0.79
C GLU A 12 -13.75 8.82 1.77
N THR A 13 -14.76 8.12 1.27
CA THR A 13 -15.68 7.30 2.07
C THR A 13 -15.00 6.12 2.81
N LEU A 14 -13.81 5.71 2.39
CA LEU A 14 -13.03 4.63 3.01
C LEU A 14 -11.90 5.15 3.91
N GLU A 15 -11.73 6.47 4.04
CA GLU A 15 -10.63 7.08 4.80
C GLU A 15 -10.59 6.57 6.25
N ASN A 16 -11.74 6.59 6.93
CA ASN A 16 -11.87 6.12 8.31
C ASN A 16 -11.65 4.60 8.48
N ARG A 17 -11.61 3.85 7.38
CA ARG A 17 -11.33 2.41 7.38
C ARG A 17 -9.88 2.11 7.07
N LEU A 18 -9.07 3.09 6.67
CA LEU A 18 -7.66 2.87 6.35
C LEU A 18 -6.85 2.60 7.62
N LYS A 19 -6.44 1.35 7.81
CA LYS A 19 -5.68 0.92 8.99
C LYS A 19 -4.17 1.12 8.81
N ARG A 20 -3.62 0.78 7.64
CA ARG A 20 -2.23 1.10 7.28
C ARG A 20 -1.99 1.02 5.77
N SER A 21 -0.95 1.74 5.34
CA SER A 21 -0.37 1.66 4.00
C SER A 21 1.14 1.54 4.11
N VAL A 22 1.75 0.50 3.52
CA VAL A 22 3.19 0.22 3.66
C VAL A 22 3.80 -0.26 2.35
N ILE A 23 5.10 -0.03 2.18
CA ILE A 23 5.92 -0.58 1.10
C ILE A 23 6.67 -1.80 1.65
N LEU A 24 6.48 -2.96 1.05
CA LEU A 24 7.11 -4.23 1.46
C LEU A 24 8.47 -4.42 0.78
N SER A 25 9.40 -3.49 1.01
CA SER A 25 10.69 -3.38 0.30
C SER A 25 11.62 -4.60 0.44
N LYS A 26 11.38 -5.47 1.42
CA LYS A 26 12.12 -6.73 1.64
C LYS A 26 11.65 -7.88 0.75
N ALA A 27 10.43 -7.82 0.18
CA ALA A 27 9.97 -8.84 -0.76
C ALA A 27 10.66 -8.63 -2.12
N LYS A 28 11.42 -9.64 -2.59
CA LYS A 28 12.26 -9.57 -3.79
C LYS A 28 11.82 -10.62 -4.81
N HIS A 29 10.80 -10.27 -5.60
CA HIS A 29 10.25 -11.16 -6.63
C HIS A 29 10.08 -10.47 -7.99
N SER A 30 10.27 -9.13 -8.05
CA SER A 30 10.28 -8.31 -9.27
C SER A 30 11.26 -7.14 -9.09
N ASP A 31 11.46 -6.37 -10.14
CA ASP A 31 12.08 -5.04 -10.15
C ASP A 31 11.36 -4.00 -9.28
N HIS A 32 10.03 -4.14 -9.12
CA HIS A 32 9.21 -3.42 -8.15
C HIS A 32 8.97 -4.24 -6.88
N CYS A 33 8.86 -3.55 -5.74
CA CYS A 33 8.40 -4.18 -4.50
C CYS A 33 6.88 -3.94 -4.29
N PRO A 34 6.16 -4.88 -3.66
CA PRO A 34 4.74 -4.71 -3.40
C PRO A 34 4.44 -3.54 -2.45
N ILE A 35 3.28 -2.93 -2.65
CA ILE A 35 2.63 -2.07 -1.66
C ILE A 35 1.46 -2.83 -1.02
N MET A 36 1.14 -2.51 0.23
CA MET A 36 0.01 -3.10 0.94
C MET A 36 -0.85 -2.01 1.54
N VAL A 37 -2.16 -2.09 1.31
CA VAL A 37 -3.20 -1.28 1.95
C VAL A 37 -4.05 -2.22 2.81
N GLU A 38 -4.18 -1.91 4.09
CA GLU A 38 -5.04 -2.66 5.01
C GLU A 38 -6.22 -1.79 5.42
N LEU A 39 -7.43 -2.33 5.27
CA LEU A 39 -8.67 -1.71 5.71
C LEU A 39 -9.25 -2.45 6.92
N THR A 40 -9.95 -1.74 7.79
CA THR A 40 -10.81 -2.37 8.79
C THR A 40 -12.05 -2.95 8.12
N THR A 41 -12.43 -4.16 8.52
CA THR A 41 -13.74 -4.73 8.21
C THR A 41 -14.73 -4.31 9.29
N ALA A 42 -16.02 -4.26 8.93
CA ALA A 42 -17.10 -4.10 9.90
C ALA A 42 -17.12 -5.29 10.88
#